data_AF-A0A3B8ZKZ5-F1
#
_entry.id   AF-A0A3B8ZKZ5-F1
#
_cell.length_a   1.000
_cell.length_b   1.000
_cell.length_c   1.000
_cell.angle_alpha   90.00
_cell.angle_beta   90.00
_cell.angle_gamma   90.00
#
_symmetry.space_group_name_H-M   'P 1'
#
loop_
_entity.id
_entity.type
_entity.pdbx_description
1 polymer ?
#
loop_
_entity_poly.entity_id
_entity_poly.type
_entity_poly.pdbx_seq_one_letter_code
_entity_poly.pdbx_strand_id
1 'polypeptide(L)'
;MYAMRGSVLDLHQGDLFGFIGLNGAGKTTTMHIIATLLTPTYGEAYVCDQSIYTNPKEIRSLVGFMPDFFGVYDDMTVIEYLE
;
A
#
# COMPACT_ATOMS: atom_id res chain seq x y z
N MET A 1 -10.05 16.14 -9.23
CA MET A 1 -10.63 15.44 -8.06
C MET A 1 -9.46 14.86 -7.27
N TYR A 2 -9.37 15.11 -5.96
CA TYR A 2 -8.25 14.62 -5.13
C TYR A 2 -8.75 13.47 -4.25
N ALA A 3 -8.09 12.31 -4.32
CA ALA A 3 -8.50 11.13 -3.56
C ALA A 3 -8.11 11.22 -2.07
N MET A 4 -7.07 11.98 -1.72
CA MET A 4 -6.64 12.21 -0.33
C MET A 4 -6.18 13.67 -0.18
N ARG A 5 -6.50 14.32 0.94
CA ARG A 5 -6.09 15.70 1.27
C ARG A 5 -5.38 15.74 2.63
N GLY A 6 -4.06 15.93 2.61
CA GLY A 6 -3.29 16.57 3.68
C GLY A 6 -3.42 15.99 5.09
N SER A 7 -3.36 14.66 5.26
CA SER A 7 -3.25 14.03 6.58
C SER A 7 -1.81 13.57 6.83
N VAL A 8 -1.23 13.95 7.97
CA VAL A 8 0.02 13.38 8.45
C VAL A 8 -0.32 12.11 9.23
N LEU A 9 0.23 10.99 8.80
CA LEU A 9 0.10 9.70 9.47
C LEU A 9 1.51 9.23 9.81
N ASP A 10 1.73 8.91 11.08
CA ASP A 10 2.98 8.39 11.60
C ASP A 10 2.70 7.07 12.31
N LEU A 11 3.35 5.99 11.88
CA LEU A 11 3.12 4.62 12.34
C LEU A 11 4.45 4.01 12.77
N HIS A 12 4.44 3.35 13.91
CA HIS A 12 5.61 2.71 14.50
C HIS A 12 5.55 1.19 14.31
N GLN A 13 6.70 0.55 14.46
CA GLN A 13 6.78 -0.91 14.41
C GLN A 13 5.85 -1.54 15.48
N GLY A 14 4.97 -2.44 15.04
CA GLY A 14 4.00 -3.12 15.91
C GLY A 14 2.62 -2.46 15.95
N ASP A 15 2.46 -1.29 15.32
CA ASP A 15 1.14 -0.64 15.24
C ASP A 15 0.18 -1.42 14.33
N LEU A 16 -1.08 -1.50 14.78
CA LEU A 16 -2.20 -1.97 13.98
C LEU A 16 -3.07 -0.77 13.60
N PHE A 17 -3.10 -0.43 12.32
CA PHE A 17 -3.83 0.72 11.80
C PHE A 17 -4.88 0.32 10.77
N GLY A 18 -6.07 0.93 10.85
CA GLY A 18 -7.17 0.70 9.91
C GLY A 18 -7.69 2.01 9.31
N PHE A 19 -7.72 2.11 7.98
CA PHE A 19 -8.36 3.22 7.28
C PHE A 19 -9.89 3.00 7.23
N ILE A 20 -10.65 3.77 8.01
CA ILE A 20 -12.12 3.70 8.04
C ILE A 20 -12.71 4.94 7.36
N GLY A 21 -13.62 4.74 6.40
CA GLY A 21 -14.28 5.82 5.68
C GLY A 21 -15.16 5.32 4.54
N LEU A 22 -15.97 6.20 3.95
CA LEU A 22 -16.85 5.87 2.82
C LEU A 22 -16.06 5.45 1.56
N ASN A 23 -16.74 4.81 0.60
CA ASN A 23 -16.16 4.55 -0.71
C ASN A 23 -15.78 5.87 -1.39
N GLY A 24 -14.59 5.91 -1.99
CA GLY A 24 -14.04 7.14 -2.57
C GLY A 24 -13.33 8.08 -1.59
N ALA A 25 -13.26 7.76 -0.29
CA ALA A 25 -12.52 8.55 0.70
C ALA A 25 -10.99 8.47 0.59
N GLY A 26 -10.46 7.74 -0.40
CA GLY A 26 -9.02 7.62 -0.64
C GLY A 26 -8.31 6.41 -0.02
N LYS A 27 -9.03 5.52 0.69
CA LYS A 27 -8.43 4.37 1.40
C LYS A 27 -7.51 3.51 0.50
N THR A 28 -8.07 2.97 -0.58
CA THR A 28 -7.33 2.14 -1.55
C THR A 28 -6.22 2.94 -2.23
N THR A 29 -6.46 4.22 -2.52
CA THR A 29 -5.43 5.11 -3.08
C THR A 29 -4.23 5.25 -2.13
N THR A 30 -4.48 5.47 -0.84
CA THR A 30 -3.43 5.56 0.18
C THR A 30 -2.67 4.24 0.31
N MET A 31 -3.36 3.10 0.36
CA MET A 31 -2.73 1.79 0.39
C MET A 31 -1.84 1.54 -0.83
N HIS A 32 -2.29 1.91 -2.04
CA HIS A 32 -1.48 1.80 -3.25
C HIS A 32 -0.25 2.70 -3.22
N ILE A 33 -0.35 3.91 -2.65
CA ILE A 33 0.80 4.81 -2.50
C ILE A 33 1.86 4.19 -1.58
N ILE A 34 1.44 3.69 -0.40
CA ILE A 34 2.34 3.04 0.56
C ILE A 34 2.99 1.78 -0.05
N ALA A 35 2.22 0.99 -0.80
CA ALA A 35 2.72 -0.18 -1.53
C ALA A 35 3.56 0.18 -2.78
N THR A 36 3.76 1.47 -3.08
CA THR A 36 4.48 1.99 -4.27
C THR A 36 3.84 1.61 -5.61
N LEU A 37 2.56 1.24 -5.60
CA LEU A 37 1.76 0.92 -6.78
C LEU A 37 1.16 2.17 -7.45
N LEU A 38 1.14 3.29 -6.73
CA LEU A 38 0.64 4.57 -7.22
C LEU A 38 1.52 5.71 -6.73
N THR A 39 1.98 6.57 -7.64
CA THR A 39 2.71 7.79 -7.26
C THR A 39 1.71 8.89 -6.89
N PRO A 40 1.85 9.53 -5.71
CA PRO A 40 0.97 10.63 -5.33
C PRO A 40 1.24 11.87 -6.21
N THR A 41 0.20 12.66 -6.45
CA THR A 41 0.31 13.90 -7.24
C THR A 41 1.08 14.99 -6.49
N TYR A 42 1.05 14.98 -5.16
CA TYR A 42 1.75 15.93 -4.28
C TYR A 42 1.91 15.31 -2.88
N GLY A 43 2.84 15.85 -2.10
CA GLY A 43 3.16 15.38 -0.75
C GLY A 43 4.35 14.45 -0.72
N GLU A 44 4.67 13.96 0.47
CA GLU A 44 5.79 13.06 0.72
C GLU A 44 5.30 11.88 1.56
N ALA A 45 5.90 10.71 1.36
CA ALA A 45 5.67 9.55 2.21
C ALA A 45 6.96 8.74 2.36
N TYR A 46 7.11 8.17 3.55
CA TYR A 46 8.24 7.32 3.90
C TYR A 46 7.70 6.02 4.47
N VAL A 47 8.30 4.90 4.08
CA VAL A 47 7.96 3.57 4.59
C VAL A 47 9.26 2.95 5.08
N CYS A 48 9.35 2.63 6.37
CA CYS A 48 10.57 2.11 7.00
C CYS A 48 11.82 2.95 6.64
N ASP A 49 11.71 4.28 6.81
CA ASP A 49 12.73 5.28 6.48
C ASP A 49 13.10 5.39 4.99
N GLN A 50 12.42 4.67 4.10
CA GLN A 50 12.61 4.75 2.65
C GLN A 50 11.60 5.70 2.02
N SER A 51 12.07 6.64 1.19
CA SER A 51 11.17 7.49 0.41
C SER A 51 10.53 6.72 -0.74
N ILE A 52 9.22 6.91 -0.92
CA ILE A 52 8.46 6.31 -2.02
C ILE A 52 8.93 6.78 -3.41
N TYR A 53 9.63 7.91 -3.48
CA TYR A 53 10.13 8.47 -4.74
C TYR A 53 11.50 7.91 -5.13
N THR A 54 12.40 7.72 -4.16
CA THR A 54 13.79 7.34 -4.44
C THR A 54 14.06 5.85 -4.22
N ASN A 55 13.30 5.18 -3.35
CA ASN A 55 13.57 3.81 -2.91
C ASN A 55 12.39 2.83 -3.07
N PRO A 56 11.58 2.86 -4.16
CA PRO A 56 10.38 2.04 -4.26
C PRO A 56 10.66 0.53 -4.31
N LYS A 57 11.83 0.11 -4.81
CA LYS A 57 12.23 -1.31 -4.82
C LYS A 57 12.45 -1.85 -3.41
N GLU A 58 13.16 -1.09 -2.58
CA GLU A 58 13.43 -1.44 -1.19
C GLU A 58 12.12 -1.53 -0.38
N ILE A 59 11.21 -0.60 -0.61
CA ILE A 59 9.90 -0.61 0.04
C ILE A 59 9.12 -1.88 -0.31
N ARG A 60 9.13 -2.32 -1.58
CA ARG A 60 8.42 -3.55 -1.99
C ARG A 60 9.00 -4.83 -1.38
N SER A 61 10.27 -4.86 -1.00
CA SER A 61 10.82 -5.99 -0.23
C SER A 61 10.43 -5.98 1.25
N LEU A 62 9.99 -4.83 1.77
CA LEU A 62 9.59 -4.65 3.17
C LEU A 62 8.07 -4.73 3.39
N VAL A 63 7.28 -4.52 2.33
CA VAL A 63 5.82 -4.42 2.39
C VAL A 63 5.16 -5.61 1.69
N GLY A 64 4.33 -6.34 2.44
CA GLY A 64 3.34 -7.26 1.87
C GLY A 64 2.07 -6.50 1.49
N PHE A 65 1.59 -6.67 0.26
CA PHE A 65 0.36 -6.05 -0.22
C PHE A 65 -0.62 -7.12 -0.72
N MET A 66 -1.84 -7.12 -0.17
CA MET A 66 -2.92 -8.03 -0.54
C MET A 66 -4.03 -7.22 -1.25
N PRO A 67 -4.21 -7.36 -2.57
CA PRO A 67 -5.31 -6.72 -3.29
C PRO A 67 -6.68 -7.33 -2.92
N ASP A 68 -7.74 -6.54 -3.08
CA ASP A 68 -9.13 -6.96 -2.84
C ASP A 68 -9.60 -8.07 -3.80
N PHE A 69 -9.05 -8.09 -5.02
CA PHE A 69 -9.36 -9.11 -6.02
C PHE A 69 -8.07 -9.80 -6.45
N PHE A 70 -8.01 -11.10 -6.17
CA PHE A 70 -6.93 -11.97 -6.61
C PHE A 70 -7.37 -12.74 -7.85
N GLY A 71 -6.58 -12.68 -8.93
CA GLY A 71 -6.71 -13.64 -10.02
C GLY A 71 -6.10 -14.96 -9.57
N VAL A 72 -6.89 -15.84 -8.96
CA VAL A 72 -6.46 -17.20 -8.67
C VAL A 72 -6.51 -18.02 -9.95
N TYR A 73 -5.46 -18.79 -10.19
CA TYR A 73 -5.46 -19.81 -11.24
C TYR A 73 -6.23 -21.02 -10.69
N ASP A 74 -7.38 -21.33 -11.29
CA ASP A 74 -8.28 -22.40 -10.81
C ASP A 74 -7.60 -23.78 -10.70
N ASP A 75 -6.51 -23.98 -11.45
CA ASP A 75 -5.77 -25.26 -11.51
C ASP A 75 -4.48 -25.29 -10.67
N MET A 76 -4.22 -24.29 -9.81
CA MET A 76 -2.99 -24.22 -9.00
C MET A 76 -3.28 -24.53 -7.52
N THR A 77 -2.51 -25.43 -6.93
CA THR A 77 -2.60 -25.71 -5.50
C THR A 77 -2.00 -24.55 -4.68
N VAL A 78 -2.45 -24.40 -3.43
CA VAL A 78 -1.95 -23.35 -2.52
C VAL A 78 -0.43 -23.40 -2.35
N ILE A 79 0.17 -24.59 -2.36
CA ILE A 79 1.61 -24.77 -2.18
C ILE A 79 2.35 -24.28 -3.42
N GLU A 80 1.91 -24.68 -4.62
CA GLU A 80 2.51 -24.21 -5.89
C GLU A 80 2.40 -22.70 -6.07
N TYR A 81 1.38 -22.07 -5.49
CA TYR A 81 1.20 -20.62 -5.52
C TYR A 81 2.15 -19.87 -4.57
N LEU A 82 2.63 -20.51 -3.51
CA LEU A 82 3.49 -19.90 -2.47
C LEU A 82 4.98 -20.16 -2.69
N GLU A 83 5.36 -21.06 -3.61
CA GLU A 83 6.74 -21.24 -4.10
C GLU A 83 7.13 -20.15 -5.11
#